data_AF-A0A1X7UJE3-F1
#
_entry.id   AF-A0A1X7UJE3-F1
#
_cell.length_a   1.000
_cell.length_b   1.000
_cell.length_c   1.000
_cell.angle_alpha   90.00
_cell.angle_beta   90.00
_cell.angle_gamma   90.00
#
_symmetry.space_group_name_H-M   'P 1'
#
loop_
_entity.id
_entity.type
_entity.pdbx_description
1 polymer ?
#
loop_
_entity_poly.entity_id
_entity_poly.type
_entity_poly.pdbx_seq_one_letter_code
_entity_poly.pdbx_strand_id
1 'polypeptide(L)'
;GATKSTTVELTSQKIDKKIASHVLAENISSIIKCCKEFELTELAEKFMEMHIITREEMEDLVKNIKKNSRRMNIYQMKQLLKQLERAVSFRGEIFSWFLKILEDYDTEASQEVARKLEADYEKMCPSKP
;
A
#
# COMPACT_ATOMS: atom_id res chain seq x y z
N GLY A 1 1.78 31.29 6.38
CA GLY A 1 2.55 30.70 5.27
C GLY A 1 1.84 29.44 4.84
N ALA A 2 1.34 29.39 3.60
CA ALA A 2 0.55 28.27 3.12
C ALA A 2 1.46 27.06 2.87
N THR A 3 1.20 25.97 3.61
CA THR A 3 1.71 24.64 3.32
C THR A 3 1.14 24.20 1.98
N LYS A 4 1.99 24.14 0.96
CA LYS A 4 1.62 23.61 -0.35
C LYS A 4 1.31 22.12 -0.19
N SER A 5 0.04 21.75 -0.38
CA SER A 5 -0.40 20.37 -0.59
C SER A 5 0.28 19.81 -1.84
N THR A 6 1.27 18.95 -1.63
CA THR A 6 1.99 18.23 -2.69
C THR A 6 1.24 16.98 -3.17
N THR A 7 0.10 16.63 -2.55
CA THR A 7 -0.66 15.40 -2.83
C THR A 7 -1.28 15.33 -4.23
N VAL A 8 -1.24 16.39 -5.05
CA VAL A 8 -1.97 16.45 -6.32
C VAL A 8 -1.18 15.92 -7.53
N GLU A 9 0.16 15.88 -7.50
CA GLU A 9 0.94 15.69 -8.73
C GLU A 9 1.09 14.23 -9.23
N LEU A 10 0.90 13.21 -8.39
CA LEU A 10 0.98 11.81 -8.84
C LEU A 10 -0.23 11.34 -9.65
N THR A 11 -1.34 12.09 -9.66
CA THR A 11 -2.56 11.67 -10.37
C THR A 11 -2.52 11.93 -11.88
N SER A 12 -1.61 12.79 -12.36
CA SER A 12 -1.51 13.15 -13.78
C SER A 12 -0.30 12.54 -14.49
N GLN A 13 0.63 11.90 -13.77
CA GLN A 13 1.81 11.26 -14.34
C GLN A 13 1.63 9.75 -14.44
N LYS A 14 2.05 9.18 -15.58
CA LYS A 14 2.06 7.73 -15.77
C LYS A 14 3.06 7.12 -14.78
N ILE A 15 2.56 6.37 -13.81
CA ILE A 15 3.40 5.69 -12.81
C ILE A 15 4.26 4.62 -13.50
N ASP A 16 5.57 4.68 -13.30
CA ASP A 16 6.46 3.59 -13.70
C ASP A 16 6.26 2.41 -12.75
N LYS A 17 5.60 1.38 -13.26
CA LYS A 17 5.25 0.17 -12.53
C LYS A 17 6.45 -0.59 -11.95
N LYS A 18 7.65 -0.51 -12.57
CA LYS A 18 8.85 -1.17 -12.05
C LYS A 18 9.37 -0.43 -10.83
N ILE A 19 9.44 0.90 -10.91
CA ILE A 19 9.87 1.74 -9.79
C ILE A 19 8.87 1.62 -8.65
N ALA A 20 7.57 1.76 -8.92
CA ALA A 20 6.52 1.65 -7.91
C ALA A 20 6.50 0.29 -7.21
N SER A 21 6.64 -0.81 -7.97
CA SER A 21 6.75 -2.17 -7.40
C SER A 21 7.99 -2.31 -6.53
N HIS A 22 9.13 -1.76 -6.96
CA HIS A 22 10.37 -1.81 -6.19
C HIS A 22 10.26 -1.03 -4.88
N VAL A 23 9.74 0.19 -4.93
CA VAL A 23 9.49 1.03 -3.76
C VAL A 23 8.58 0.33 -2.75
N LEU A 24 7.51 -0.34 -3.22
CA LEU A 24 6.66 -1.15 -2.34
C LEU A 24 7.44 -2.28 -1.69
N ALA A 25 8.20 -3.06 -2.47
CA ALA A 25 8.97 -4.20 -1.98
C ALA A 25 9.96 -3.81 -0.86
N GLU A 26 10.68 -2.69 -1.04
CA GLU A 26 11.63 -2.18 -0.05
C GLU A 26 10.94 -1.68 1.24
N ASN A 27 9.69 -1.25 1.13
CA ASN A 27 8.95 -0.63 2.22
C ASN A 27 7.91 -1.54 2.91
N ILE A 28 7.74 -2.81 2.49
CA ILE A 28 6.79 -3.76 3.11
C ILE A 28 6.89 -3.79 4.64
N SER A 29 8.11 -3.81 5.19
CA SER A 29 8.31 -3.88 6.64
C SER A 29 7.87 -2.60 7.37
N SER A 30 8.01 -1.43 6.73
CA SER A 30 7.54 -0.15 7.25
C SER A 30 6.02 -0.09 7.24
N ILE A 31 5.40 -0.53 6.15
CA ILE A 31 3.94 -0.61 6.00
C ILE A 31 3.34 -1.53 7.10
N ILE A 32 3.92 -2.71 7.34
CA ILE A 32 3.46 -3.60 8.42
C ILE A 32 3.55 -2.94 9.81
N LYS A 33 4.56 -2.08 10.06
CA LYS A 33 4.75 -1.42 11.35
C LYS A 33 3.76 -0.29 11.61
N CYS A 34 3.32 0.43 10.58
CA CYS A 34 2.26 1.43 10.71
C CYS A 34 0.87 0.77 10.71
N CYS A 35 0.72 -0.36 10.03
CA CYS A 35 -0.51 -1.13 9.99
C CYS A 35 -0.75 -2.02 11.23
N LYS A 36 -0.15 -1.70 12.39
CA LYS A 36 -0.26 -2.50 13.63
C LYS A 36 -1.70 -2.63 14.14
N GLU A 37 -2.58 -1.72 13.73
CA GLU A 37 -4.00 -1.67 14.06
C GLU A 37 -4.87 -1.47 12.81
N PHE A 38 -4.36 -1.81 11.62
CA PHE A 38 -5.24 -1.92 10.46
C PHE A 38 -6.13 -3.14 10.66
N GLU A 39 -7.43 -2.99 10.44
CA GLU A 39 -8.25 -4.16 10.18
C GLU A 39 -7.72 -4.80 8.89
N LEU A 40 -6.93 -5.86 9.06
CA LEU A 40 -6.44 -6.69 7.95
C LEU A 40 -7.60 -7.08 7.00
N THR A 41 -8.80 -7.21 7.57
CA THR A 41 -10.08 -7.36 6.87
C THR A 41 -10.43 -6.16 5.98
N GLU A 42 -10.46 -4.92 6.49
CA GLU A 42 -10.73 -3.72 5.68
C GLU A 42 -9.74 -3.56 4.52
N LEU A 43 -8.45 -3.82 4.76
CA LEU A 43 -7.45 -3.75 3.69
C LEU A 43 -7.67 -4.85 2.65
N ALA A 44 -8.03 -6.06 3.08
CA ALA A 44 -8.39 -7.16 2.18
C ALA A 44 -9.64 -6.83 1.36
N GLU A 45 -10.65 -6.18 1.95
CA GLU A 45 -11.85 -5.70 1.25
C GLU A 45 -11.49 -4.74 0.13
N LYS A 46 -10.71 -3.70 0.44
CA LYS A 46 -10.21 -2.73 -0.56
C LYS A 46 -9.38 -3.42 -1.66
N PHE A 47 -8.61 -4.45 -1.33
CA PHE A 47 -7.82 -5.20 -2.31
C PHE A 47 -8.71 -6.07 -3.20
N MET A 48 -9.79 -6.62 -2.65
CA MET A 48 -10.80 -7.35 -3.43
C MET A 48 -11.55 -6.40 -4.39
N GLU A 49 -11.95 -5.22 -3.92
CA GLU A 49 -12.61 -4.19 -4.75
C GLU A 49 -11.74 -3.78 -5.95
N MET A 50 -10.41 -3.70 -5.77
CA MET A 50 -9.46 -3.40 -6.84
C MET A 50 -9.03 -4.62 -7.67
N HIS A 51 -9.62 -5.79 -7.41
CA HIS A 51 -9.27 -7.07 -8.05
C HIS A 51 -7.77 -7.40 -7.91
N ILE A 52 -7.17 -7.04 -6.77
CA ILE A 52 -5.79 -7.42 -6.40
C ILE A 52 -5.79 -8.83 -5.81
N ILE A 53 -6.82 -9.16 -5.04
CA ILE A 53 -7.09 -10.50 -4.54
C ILE A 53 -8.49 -10.95 -4.97
N THR A 54 -8.72 -12.25 -4.95
CA THR A 54 -10.02 -12.86 -5.19
C THR A 54 -10.87 -12.90 -3.91
N ARG A 55 -12.19 -13.11 -4.08
CA ARG A 55 -13.09 -13.34 -2.94
C ARG A 55 -12.68 -14.56 -2.12
N GLU A 56 -12.23 -15.62 -2.77
CA GLU A 56 -11.76 -16.84 -2.10
C GLU A 56 -10.54 -16.56 -1.21
N GLU A 57 -9.54 -15.83 -1.74
CA GLU A 57 -8.37 -15.40 -0.96
C GLU A 57 -8.75 -14.52 0.25
N MET A 58 -9.74 -13.63 0.07
CA MET A 58 -10.26 -12.81 1.16
C MET A 58 -10.96 -13.66 2.24
N GLU A 59 -11.84 -14.58 1.84
CA GLU A 59 -12.54 -15.47 2.77
C GLU A 59 -11.56 -16.35 3.56
N ASP A 60 -10.51 -16.85 2.91
CA ASP A 60 -9.48 -17.64 3.56
C ASP A 60 -8.64 -16.81 4.54
N LEU A 61 -8.32 -15.55 4.19
CA LEU A 61 -7.69 -14.61 5.10
C LEU A 61 -8.57 -14.36 6.34
N VAL A 62 -9.87 -14.11 6.16
CA VAL A 62 -10.82 -13.87 7.27
C VAL A 62 -10.98 -15.11 8.15
N LYS A 63 -11.06 -16.32 7.57
CA LYS A 63 -11.06 -17.58 8.32
C LYS A 63 -9.80 -17.72 9.20
N ASN A 64 -8.65 -17.32 8.67
CA ASN A 64 -7.36 -17.43 9.35
C ASN A 64 -7.13 -16.36 10.44
N ILE A 65 -7.83 -15.23 10.39
CA ILE A 65 -7.80 -14.17 11.42
C ILE A 65 -8.38 -14.67 12.76
N LYS A 66 -9.21 -15.72 12.78
CA LYS A 66 -9.92 -16.21 13.98
C LYS A 66 -9.08 -16.96 15.04
N LYS A 67 -7.75 -16.86 15.05
CA LYS A 67 -6.90 -17.47 16.10
C LYS A 67 -5.73 -16.56 16.52
N ASN A 68 -6.02 -15.38 17.09
CA ASN A 68 -5.22 -14.58 18.05
C ASN A 68 -3.67 -14.68 18.06
N SER A 69 -3.02 -14.94 16.94
CA SER A 69 -1.57 -14.96 16.85
C SER A 69 -1.13 -13.73 16.08
N ARG A 70 -0.59 -12.75 16.81
CA ARG A 70 0.04 -11.56 16.23
C ARG A 70 1.03 -11.90 15.11
N ARG A 71 1.73 -13.03 15.21
CA ARG A 71 2.63 -13.53 14.17
C ARG A 71 1.89 -13.95 12.90
N MET A 72 0.74 -14.60 13.04
CA MET A 72 -0.10 -14.98 11.90
C MET A 72 -0.64 -13.73 11.19
N ASN A 73 -1.12 -12.73 11.92
CA ASN A 73 -1.63 -11.49 11.31
C ASN A 73 -0.53 -10.74 10.56
N ILE A 74 0.69 -10.67 11.12
CA ILE A 74 1.86 -10.09 10.43
C ILE A 74 2.18 -10.88 9.15
N TYR A 75 2.12 -12.21 9.21
CA TYR A 75 2.35 -13.06 8.04
C TYR A 75 1.31 -12.81 6.95
N GLN A 76 0.02 -12.77 7.31
CA GLN A 76 -1.07 -12.51 6.36
C GLN A 76 -0.98 -11.11 5.74
N MET A 77 -0.70 -10.09 6.55
CA MET A 77 -0.44 -8.73 6.06
C MET A 77 0.71 -8.72 5.04
N LYS A 78 1.81 -9.43 5.35
CA LYS A 78 2.93 -9.56 4.41
C LYS A 78 2.54 -10.24 3.09
N GLN A 79 1.63 -11.21 3.12
CA GLN A 79 1.14 -11.84 1.89
C GLN A 79 0.26 -10.89 1.07
N LEU A 80 -0.67 -10.16 1.72
CA LEU A 80 -1.46 -9.13 1.04
C LEU A 80 -0.56 -8.10 0.35
N LEU A 81 0.43 -7.56 1.06
CA LEU A 81 1.33 -6.56 0.51
C LEU A 81 2.18 -7.09 -0.66
N LYS A 82 2.50 -8.39 -0.68
CA LYS A 82 3.13 -9.03 -1.85
C LYS A 82 2.19 -9.15 -3.03
N GLN A 83 0.89 -9.38 -2.81
CA GLN A 83 -0.10 -9.36 -3.89
C GLN A 83 -0.28 -7.94 -4.45
N LEU A 84 -0.27 -6.92 -3.58
CA LEU A 84 -0.25 -5.52 -4.00
C LEU A 84 0.99 -5.20 -4.84
N GLU A 85 2.18 -5.56 -4.37
CA GLU A 85 3.44 -5.38 -5.10
C GLU A 85 3.36 -5.98 -6.50
N ARG A 86 2.90 -7.24 -6.61
CA ARG A 86 2.68 -7.91 -7.90
C ARG A 86 1.68 -7.15 -8.75
N ALA A 87 0.53 -6.77 -8.21
CA ALA A 87 -0.48 -6.03 -8.94
C ALA A 87 0.04 -4.69 -9.48
N VAL A 88 0.84 -3.97 -8.68
CA VAL A 88 1.52 -2.73 -9.10
C VAL A 88 2.51 -2.98 -10.22
N SER A 89 3.26 -4.09 -10.19
CA SER A 89 4.19 -4.46 -11.28
C SER A 89 3.50 -4.66 -12.64
N PHE A 90 2.19 -4.97 -12.63
CA PHE A 90 1.36 -5.05 -13.83
C PHE A 90 0.68 -3.70 -14.14
N ARG A 91 0.14 -3.03 -13.12
CA ARG A 91 -0.66 -1.79 -13.21
C ARG A 91 -0.15 -0.74 -12.22
N GLY A 92 0.71 0.17 -12.70
CA GLY A 92 1.36 1.19 -11.85
C GLY A 92 0.37 2.11 -11.12
N GLU A 93 -0.81 2.36 -11.68
CA GLU A 93 -1.88 3.19 -11.08
C GLU A 93 -2.35 2.68 -9.70
N ILE A 94 -2.20 1.38 -9.44
CA ILE A 94 -2.52 0.78 -8.13
C ILE A 94 -1.64 1.37 -7.03
N PHE A 95 -0.43 1.83 -7.35
CA PHE A 95 0.45 2.48 -6.39
C PHE A 95 -0.15 3.81 -5.90
N SER A 96 -0.57 4.69 -6.81
CA SER A 96 -1.24 5.95 -6.45
C SER A 96 -2.55 5.70 -5.70
N TRP A 97 -3.31 4.67 -6.08
CA TRP A 97 -4.48 4.25 -5.32
C TRP A 97 -4.13 3.84 -3.88
N PHE A 98 -3.06 3.05 -3.70
CA PHE A 98 -2.64 2.62 -2.36
C PHE A 98 -2.12 3.77 -1.50
N LEU A 99 -1.42 4.75 -2.09
CA LEU A 99 -1.02 5.98 -1.38
C LEU A 99 -2.24 6.72 -0.84
N LYS A 100 -3.28 6.90 -1.66
CA LYS A 100 -4.54 7.52 -1.22
C LYS A 100 -5.20 6.75 -0.08
N ILE A 101 -5.22 5.42 -0.17
CA ILE A 101 -5.74 4.59 0.94
C ILE A 101 -4.97 4.91 2.23
N LEU A 102 -3.63 4.97 2.21
CA LEU A 102 -2.83 5.31 3.39
C LEU A 102 -3.05 6.74 3.91
N GLU A 103 -3.33 7.70 3.03
CA GLU A 103 -3.66 9.08 3.38
C GLU A 103 -5.08 9.21 3.98
N ASP A 104 -6.04 8.46 3.45
CA ASP A 104 -7.43 8.40 3.94
C ASP A 104 -7.51 7.78 5.34
N TYR A 105 -6.55 6.92 5.70
CA TYR A 105 -6.36 6.50 7.08
C TYR A 105 -5.83 7.69 7.89
N ASP A 106 -6.66 8.25 8.78
CA ASP A 106 -6.38 9.43 9.62
C ASP A 106 -5.42 9.10 10.79
N THR A 107 -4.29 8.46 10.50
CA THR A 107 -3.23 8.20 11.48
C THR A 107 -1.92 8.83 11.01
N GLU A 108 -1.17 9.43 11.94
CA GLU A 108 0.13 10.03 11.63
C GLU A 108 1.09 9.01 10.98
N ALA A 109 1.02 7.75 11.43
CA ALA A 109 1.88 6.67 10.94
C ALA A 109 1.55 6.25 9.50
N SER A 110 0.26 6.17 9.12
CA SER A 110 -0.13 5.84 7.73
C SER A 110 0.23 6.97 6.77
N GLN A 111 0.01 8.22 7.17
CA GLN A 111 0.40 9.40 6.38
C GLN A 111 1.92 9.54 6.23
N GLU A 112 2.70 9.22 7.27
CA GLU A 112 4.17 9.21 7.17
C GLU A 112 4.65 8.15 6.17
N VAL A 113 4.05 6.96 6.19
CA VAL A 113 4.38 5.91 5.22
C VAL A 113 3.97 6.30 3.80
N ALA A 114 2.81 6.93 3.61
CA ALA A 114 2.40 7.46 2.30
C ALA A 114 3.43 8.46 1.76
N ARG A 115 3.81 9.47 2.55
CA ARG A 115 4.84 10.46 2.21
C ARG A 115 6.19 9.81 1.91
N LYS A 116 6.57 8.78 2.68
CA LYS A 116 7.83 8.05 2.46
C LYS A 116 7.82 7.32 1.12
N LEU A 117 6.74 6.59 0.81
CA LEU A 117 6.58 5.85 -0.43
C LEU A 117 6.59 6.80 -1.64
N GLU A 118 5.89 7.93 -1.55
CA GLU A 118 5.93 8.98 -2.57
C GLU A 118 7.35 9.54 -2.76
N ALA A 119 8.03 9.90 -1.68
CA ALA A 119 9.39 10.44 -1.75
C ALA A 119 10.41 9.43 -2.32
N ASP A 120 10.30 8.15 -1.94
CA ASP A 120 11.18 7.10 -2.46
C ASP A 120 10.89 6.83 -3.95
N TYR A 121 9.62 6.90 -4.37
CA TYR A 121 9.25 6.84 -5.78
C TYR A 121 9.82 8.02 -6.57
N GLU A 122 9.66 9.26 -6.09
CA GLU A 122 10.19 10.45 -6.77
C GLU A 122 11.71 10.42 -6.92
N LYS A 123 12.45 9.96 -5.91
CA LYS A 123 13.93 9.84 -5.97
C LYS A 123 14.40 8.88 -7.06
N MET A 124 13.62 7.83 -7.30
CA MET A 124 13.95 6.80 -8.29
C MET A 124 13.39 7.13 -9.68
N CYS A 125 12.38 8.01 -9.75
CA CYS A 125 11.83 8.47 -11.01
C CYS A 125 12.81 9.44 -11.69
N PRO A 126 13.29 9.15 -12.91
CA PRO A 126 14.32 9.95 -13.58
C PRO A 126 13.79 11.28 -14.15
N SER A 127 12.92 12.00 -13.43
CA SER A 127 12.27 13.21 -13.95
C SER A 127 11.98 14.22 -12.84
N LYS A 128 13.03 14.91 -12.39
CA LYS A 128 12.95 16.35 -12.09
C LYS A 128 14.10 17.02 -12.85
N PRO A 129 13.84 17.89 -13.86
CA PRO A 129 14.86 18.80 -14.38
C PRO A 129 15.36 19.76 -13.29
#